data_AF-A0A7W5Z1U4-F1
#
_entry.id   AF-A0A7W5Z1U4-F1
#
_cell.length_a   1.000
_cell.length_b   1.000
_cell.length_c   1.000
_cell.angle_alpha   90.00
_cell.angle_beta   90.00
_cell.angle_gamma   90.00
#
_symmetry.space_group_name_H-M   'P 1'
#
loop_
_entity.id
_entity.type
_entity.pdbx_description
1 polymer ?
#
loop_
_entity_poly.entity_id
_entity_poly.type
_entity_poly.pdbx_seq_one_letter_code
_entity_poly.pdbx_strand_id
1 'polypeptide(L)' 'MAEIINLRRARKARARTEKEAQAAENRLRFGVSALQRRTDADERDKAKRHLDGHRRSDETAEGDKGTPDD' A
#
# COMPACT_ATOMS: atom_id res chain seq x y z
N MET A 1 -44.68 10.57 -23.71
CA MET A 1 -44.97 9.81 -22.47
C MET A 1 -43.88 10.16 -21.46
N ALA A 2 -44.25 10.64 -20.28
CA ALA A 2 -43.29 10.93 -19.23
C ALA A 2 -43.14 9.70 -18.33
N GLU A 3 -41.90 9.28 -18.08
CA GLU A 3 -41.61 8.16 -17.19
C GLU A 3 -41.65 8.65 -15.73
N ILE A 4 -42.71 8.26 -15.02
CA ILE A 4 -42.92 8.69 -13.64
C ILE A 4 -42.06 7.81 -12.73
N ILE A 5 -40.88 8.31 -12.34
CA ILE A 5 -39.99 7.60 -11.43
C ILE A 5 -40.25 7.95 -9.97
N ASN A 6 -40.19 6.93 -9.10
CA ASN A 6 -40.32 7.14 -7.66
C ASN A 6 -38.99 7.59 -7.06
N LEU A 7 -38.89 8.88 -6.74
CA LEU A 7 -37.66 9.49 -6.18
C LEU A 7 -37.24 8.89 -4.83
N ARG A 8 -38.18 8.39 -4.01
CA ARG A 8 -37.84 7.72 -2.73
C ARG A 8 -37.09 6.42 -2.99
N ARG A 9 -37.53 5.62 -3.98
CA ARG A 9 -36.82 4.38 -4.38
C ARG A 9 -35.45 4.70 -4.96
N ALA A 10 -35.35 5.73 -5.81
CA ALA A 10 -34.08 6.17 -6.37
C ALA A 10 -33.06 6.60 -5.29
N ARG A 11 -33.49 7.42 -4.32
CA ARG A 11 -32.64 7.81 -3.18
C ARG A 11 -32.19 6.62 -2.34
N LYS A 12 -33.09 5.67 -2.06
CA LYS A 12 -32.75 4.45 -1.31
C LYS A 12 -31.78 3.54 -2.07
N ALA A 13 -31.86 3.51 -3.40
CA ALA A 13 -30.88 2.80 -4.21
C ALA A 13 -29.49 3.44 -4.08
N ARG A 14 -29.39 4.76 -4.27
CA ARG A 14 -28.11 5.50 -4.11
C ARG A 14 -27.49 5.33 -2.72
N ALA A 15 -28.29 5.45 -1.66
CA ALA A 15 -27.80 5.26 -0.30
C ALA A 15 -27.30 3.82 -0.03
N ARG A 16 -27.83 2.81 -0.72
CA ARG A 16 -27.33 1.42 -0.62
C ARG A 16 -26.01 1.26 -1.35
N THR A 17 -25.89 1.79 -2.57
CA THR A 17 -24.65 1.70 -3.35
C THR A 17 -23.50 2.43 -2.67
N GLU A 18 -23.75 3.60 -2.06
CA GLU A 18 -22.75 4.35 -1.30
C GLU A 18 -22.27 3.55 -0.07
N LYS A 19 -23.19 2.92 0.67
CA LYS A 19 -22.84 2.06 1.81
C LYS A 19 -22.02 0.85 1.40
N GLU A 20 -22.34 0.22 0.27
CA GLU A 20 -21.58 -0.91 -0.26
C GLU A 20 -20.16 -0.51 -0.67
N ALA A 21 -20.00 0.65 -1.33
CA ALA A 21 -18.69 1.20 -1.67
C ALA A 21 -17.85 1.47 -0.41
N GLN A 22 -18.45 2.12 0.60
CA GLN A 22 -17.77 2.37 1.87
C GLN A 22 -17.39 1.07 2.59
N ALA A 23 -18.26 0.06 2.56
CA ALA A 23 -17.96 -1.24 3.15
C ALA A 23 -16.82 -1.96 2.41
N ALA A 24 -16.76 -1.88 1.08
CA ALA A 24 -15.65 -2.41 0.29
C ALA A 24 -14.33 -1.72 0.65
N GLU A 25 -14.33 -0.40 0.75
CA GLU A 25 -13.16 0.39 1.16
C GLU A 25 -12.72 0.02 2.59
N ASN A 26 -13.66 -0.14 3.52
CA ASN A 26 -13.36 -0.57 4.89
C ASN A 26 -12.84 -2.00 4.96
N ARG A 27 -13.31 -2.93 4.10
CA ARG A 27 -12.73 -4.28 4.01
C ARG A 27 -11.28 -4.24 3.52
N LEU A 28 -10.97 -3.36 2.56
CA LEU A 28 -9.58 -3.20 2.11
C LEU A 28 -8.69 -2.57 3.19
N ARG A 29 -9.19 -1.52 3.87
CA ARG A 29 -8.44 -0.82 4.92
C ARG A 29 -8.27 -1.63 6.20
N PHE A 30 -9.33 -2.33 6.61
CA PHE A 30 -9.44 -2.94 7.94
C PHE A 30 -9.65 -4.46 7.93
N GLY A 31 -9.86 -5.08 6.76
CA GLY A 31 -10.07 -6.52 6.65
C GLY A 31 -8.81 -7.36 6.89
N VAL A 32 -7.64 -6.74 6.94
CA VAL A 32 -6.41 -7.42 7.38
C VAL A 32 -6.36 -7.40 8.90
N SER A 33 -6.27 -8.56 9.52
CA SER A 33 -6.14 -8.68 10.98
C SER A 33 -4.87 -8.00 11.47
N ALA A 34 -4.86 -7.50 12.70
CA ALA A 34 -3.68 -6.85 13.27
C ALA A 34 -2.46 -7.79 13.33
N LEU A 35 -2.71 -9.09 13.57
CA LEU A 35 -1.66 -10.12 13.56
C LEU A 35 -1.06 -10.27 12.16
N GLN A 36 -1.90 -10.40 11.13
CA GLN A 36 -1.44 -10.56 9.75
C GLN A 36 -0.68 -9.32 9.25
N ARG A 37 -1.14 -8.12 9.60
CA ARG A 37 -0.39 -6.88 9.26
C ARG A 37 1.01 -6.86 9.88
N ARG A 38 1.16 -7.37 11.10
CA ARG A 38 2.46 -7.42 11.80
C ARG A 38 3.38 -8.45 11.18
N THR A 39 2.88 -9.66 10.90
CA THR A 39 3.67 -10.71 10.25
C THR A 39 4.16 -10.25 8.87
N ASP A 40 3.28 -9.65 8.06
CA ASP A 40 3.65 -9.12 6.75
C ASP A 40 4.68 -7.98 6.85
N ALA A 41 4.59 -7.13 7.88
CA ALA A 41 5.57 -6.06 8.12
C ALA A 41 6.93 -6.64 8.52
N ASP A 42 6.95 -7.60 9.45
CA ASP A 42 8.18 -8.26 9.88
C ASP A 42 8.86 -9.02 8.73
N GLU A 43 8.08 -9.68 7.87
CA GLU A 43 8.58 -10.35 6.67
C GLU A 43 9.18 -9.36 5.66
N ARG A 44 8.52 -8.22 5.42
CA ARG A 44 9.04 -7.16 4.56
C ARG A 44 10.34 -6.58 5.09
N ASP A 45 10.44 -6.37 6.40
CA ASP A 45 11.65 -5.84 7.02
C ASP A 45 12.81 -6.83 6.96
N LYS A 46 12.55 -8.12 7.17
CA LYS A 46 13.54 -9.18 6.94
C LYS A 46 14.01 -9.21 5.49
N ALA A 47 13.08 -9.13 4.54
CA ALA A 47 13.40 -9.10 3.11
C ALA A 47 14.24 -7.87 2.74
N LYS A 48 13.89 -6.68 3.25
CA LYS A 48 14.69 -5.46 3.08
C LYS A 48 16.11 -5.63 3.62
N ARG A 49 16.26 -6.07 4.87
CA ARG A 49 17.60 -6.30 5.47
C ARG A 49 18.41 -7.31 4.68
N HIS A 50 17.78 -8.38 4.19
CA HIS A 50 18.44 -9.36 3.34
C HIS A 50 18.94 -8.70 2.05
N LEU A 51 18.09 -7.93 1.35
CA LEU A 51 18.48 -7.22 0.14
C LEU A 51 19.56 -6.16 0.40
N ASP A 52 19.46 -5.41 1.49
CA ASP A 52 20.44 -4.41 1.89
C ASP A 52 21.80 -5.04 2.21
N GLY A 53 21.83 -6.21 2.87
CA GLY A 53 23.06 -6.96 3.13
C GLY A 53 23.74 -7.50 1.87
N HIS A 54 22.98 -7.72 0.80
CA HIS A 54 23.49 -8.11 -0.51
C HIS A 54 23.68 -6.92 -1.46
N ARG A 55 23.38 -5.69 -0.99
CA ARG A 55 23.55 -4.49 -1.79
C ARG A 55 25.04 -4.18 -1.90
N ARG A 56 25.60 -4.42 -3.08
CA ARG A 56 26.89 -3.85 -3.46
C ARG A 56 26.65 -2.37 -3.68
N SER A 57 27.15 -1.51 -2.79
CA SER A 57 27.18 -0.09 -3.06
C SER A 57 28.07 0.14 -4.27
N ASP A 58 27.57 0.85 -5.28
CA ASP A 58 28.38 1.39 -6.38
C ASP A 58 29.36 2.49 -5.90
N GLU A 59 29.52 2.69 -4.58
CA GLU A 59 30.58 3.50 -3.95
C GLU A 59 31.92 2.76 -3.82
N THR A 60 32.23 1.86 -4.76
CA THR A 60 33.61 1.38 -4.97
C THR A 60 34.19 1.87 -6.30
N ALA A 61 33.72 3.01 -6.81
CA ALA A 61 34.25 3.65 -8.02
C ALA A 61 34.84 5.06 -7.83
N GLU A 62 34.85 5.65 -6.62
CA GLU A 62 35.46 6.96 -6.37
C GLU A 62 36.18 6.98 -5.01
N GLY A 63 37.49 6.69 -5.03
CA GLY A 63 38.33 6.70 -3.84
C GLY A 63 39.80 6.31 -4.08
N ASP A 64 40.14 5.74 -5.24
CA ASP A 64 41.52 5.59 -5.69
C ASP A 64 41.95 6.84 -6.48
N LYS A 65 42.30 7.93 -5.77
CA LYS A 65 43.19 8.97 -6.33
C LYS A 65 44.06 9.57 -5.23
N GLY A 66 45.31 9.13 -5.22
CA GLY A 66 46.46 10.00 -4.94
C GLY A 66 47.14 9.80 -3.60
N THR A 67 48.03 8.81 -3.52
CA THR A 67 49.31 9.06 -2.85
C THR A 67 50.12 10.01 -3.77
N PRO A 68 50.65 11.11 -3.24
CA PRO A 68 52.11 11.21 -3.22
C PRO A 68 52.67 11.83 -1.92
N ASP A 69 53.73 11.16 -1.43
CA ASP A 69 54.86 11.59 -0.61
C ASP A 69 54.82 12.96 0.12
N ASP A 70 54.77 12.90 1.47
CA ASP A 70 55.80 13.43 2.40
C ASP A 70 55.58 12.82 3.81
#